data_AF-A0A3C0ULB7-F1
#
_entry.id   AF-A0A3C0ULB7-F1
#
_cell.length_a   1.000
_cell.length_b   1.000
_cell.length_c   1.000
_cell.angle_alpha   90.00
_cell.angle_beta   90.00
_cell.angle_gamma   90.00
#
_symmetry.space_group_name_H-M   'P 1'
#
loop_
_entity.id
_entity.type
_entity.pdbx_description
1 polymer ?
#
loop_
_entity_poly.entity_id
_entity_poly.type
_entity_poly.pdbx_seq_one_letter_code
_entity_poly.pdbx_strand_id
1 'polypeptide(L)'
;MFAFFYTLGLHLLVFLANIVALFHPKTRKWVEGQRHGKGALSFRGMTPVQESTTFWVHAASLGEFEQGRPVIEAIRAEYPHARIVLSFFSPSGYEIRKDYDQVDDVCYLPIDTPRNVKRFLDSVQPDVELFIK
;
A
#
# COMPACT_ATOMS: atom_id res chain seq x y z
N MET A 1 13.28 8.10 22.95
CA MET A 1 12.40 7.36 23.89
C MET A 1 11.03 7.08 23.27
N PHE A 2 10.29 8.07 22.76
CA PHE A 2 8.96 7.87 22.14
C PHE A 2 8.97 6.90 20.94
N ALA A 3 9.89 7.10 19.98
CA ALA A 3 10.00 6.23 18.80
C ALA A 3 10.26 4.75 19.16
N PHE A 4 11.01 4.49 20.23
CA PHE A 4 11.26 3.13 20.70
C PHE A 4 9.96 2.46 21.17
N PHE A 5 9.19 3.12 22.05
CA PHE A 5 7.92 2.58 22.53
C PHE A 5 6.89 2.43 21.41
N TYR A 6 6.85 3.38 20.47
CA TYR A 6 6.01 3.29 19.28
C TYR A 6 6.34 2.06 18.43
N THR A 7 7.61 1.89 18.04
CA THR A 7 8.05 0.74 17.25
C THR A 7 7.87 -0.58 18.00
N LEU A 8 8.12 -0.61 19.31
CA LEU A 8 7.86 -1.78 20.16
C LEU A 8 6.36 -2.13 20.17
N GLY A 9 5.50 -1.12 20.32
CA GLY A 9 4.05 -1.28 20.25
C GLY A 9 3.58 -1.85 18.91
N LEU A 10 4.15 -1.37 17.79
CA LEU A 10 3.87 -1.92 16.47
C LEU A 10 4.29 -3.38 16.33
N HIS A 11 5.48 -3.74 16.84
CA HIS A 11 5.94 -5.13 16.83
C HIS A 11 5.01 -6.03 17.65
N LEU A 12 4.59 -5.57 18.82
CA LEU A 12 3.63 -6.29 19.66
C LEU A 12 2.27 -6.44 18.97
N LEU A 13 1.76 -5.38 18.34
CA LEU A 13 0.49 -5.40 17.61
C LEU A 13 0.55 -6.40 16.45
N VAL A 14 1.63 -6.38 15.66
CA VAL A 14 1.82 -7.34 14.56
C VAL A 14 1.93 -8.76 15.12
N PHE A 15 2.65 -8.98 16.22
CA PHE A 15 2.74 -10.28 16.87
C PHE A 15 1.36 -10.81 17.30
N LEU A 16 0.57 -9.99 17.99
CA LEU A 16 -0.80 -10.34 18.38
C LEU A 16 -1.69 -10.58 17.17
N ALA A 17 -1.57 -9.78 16.11
CA ALA A 17 -2.30 -9.98 14.86
C ALA A 17 -1.96 -11.33 14.19
N ASN A 18 -0.70 -11.77 14.24
CA ASN A 18 -0.31 -13.11 13.75
C ASN A 18 -0.97 -14.24 14.57
N ILE A 19 -1.14 -14.07 15.88
CA ILE A 19 -1.86 -15.03 16.72
C ILE A 19 -3.35 -15.03 16.38
N VAL A 20 -3.97 -13.85 16.31
CA VAL A 20 -5.41 -13.69 15.99
C VAL A 20 -5.73 -14.20 14.59
N ALA A 21 -4.80 -14.08 13.63
CA ALA A 21 -4.92 -14.62 12.27
C ALA A 21 -5.12 -16.15 12.22
N LEU A 22 -4.78 -16.88 13.29
CA LEU A 22 -5.09 -18.30 13.38
C LEU A 22 -6.60 -18.57 13.49
N PHE A 23 -7.34 -17.62 14.07
CA PHE A 23 -8.76 -17.78 14.41
C PHE A 23 -9.69 -16.86 13.61
N HIS A 24 -9.20 -15.73 13.11
CA HIS A 24 -10.04 -14.72 12.46
C HIS A 24 -9.69 -14.49 10.98
N PRO A 25 -10.62 -14.72 10.04
CA PRO A 25 -10.33 -14.71 8.60
C PRO A 25 -9.89 -13.35 8.07
N LYS A 26 -10.49 -12.25 8.57
CA LYS A 26 -10.10 -10.89 8.15
C LYS A 26 -8.67 -10.57 8.57
N THR A 27 -8.29 -10.95 9.79
CA THR A 27 -6.94 -10.71 10.31
C THR A 27 -5.93 -11.60 9.58
N ARG A 28 -6.31 -12.83 9.23
CA ARG A 28 -5.50 -13.72 8.39
C ARG A 28 -5.18 -13.07 7.04
N LYS A 29 -6.18 -12.56 6.32
CA LYS A 29 -5.96 -11.85 5.06
C LYS A 29 -5.06 -10.63 5.21
N TRP A 30 -5.20 -9.87 6.30
CA TRP A 30 -4.33 -8.74 6.58
C TRP A 30 -2.88 -9.18 6.81
N VAL A 31 -2.64 -10.22 7.61
CA VAL A 31 -1.30 -10.76 7.87
C VAL A 31 -0.68 -11.32 6.59
N GLU A 32 -1.43 -12.06 5.79
CA GLU A 32 -0.99 -12.58 4.49
C GLU A 32 -0.67 -11.45 3.52
N GLY A 33 -1.54 -10.44 3.43
CA GLY A 33 -1.32 -9.23 2.67
C GLY A 33 -0.03 -8.50 3.04
N GLN A 34 0.23 -8.33 4.34
CA GLN A 34 1.46 -7.73 4.85
C GLN A 34 2.70 -8.60 4.58
N ARG A 35 2.56 -9.93 4.48
CA ARG A 35 3.67 -10.83 4.10
C ARG A 35 3.95 -10.76 2.59
N HIS A 36 2.91 -10.77 1.77
CA HIS A 36 3.03 -10.67 0.31
C HIS A 36 3.50 -9.28 -0.12
N GLY A 37 3.02 -8.21 0.49
CA GLY A 37 3.53 -6.85 0.28
C GLY A 37 5.02 -6.71 0.59
N LYS A 38 5.56 -7.54 1.50
CA LYS A 38 7.01 -7.57 1.74
C LYS A 38 7.82 -8.24 0.63
N GLY A 39 7.20 -9.09 -0.19
CA GLY A 39 7.81 -9.77 -1.33
C GLY A 39 7.54 -9.09 -2.68
N ALA A 40 6.35 -8.50 -2.85
CA ALA A 40 5.92 -7.78 -4.05
C ALA A 40 6.75 -6.50 -4.33
N LEU A 41 7.46 -6.00 -3.32
CA LEU A 41 8.43 -4.91 -3.44
C LEU A 41 9.65 -5.24 -4.32
N SER A 42 9.76 -6.45 -4.86
CA SER A 42 10.54 -6.70 -6.07
C SER A 42 9.84 -6.14 -7.31
N PHE A 43 9.52 -4.84 -7.31
CA PHE A 43 9.15 -4.08 -8.51
C PHE A 43 10.41 -3.84 -9.35
N ARG A 44 11.09 -4.92 -9.72
CA ARG A 44 12.29 -4.93 -10.55
C ARG A 44 11.89 -5.55 -11.87
N GLY A 45 11.19 -4.78 -12.70
CA GLY A 45 10.69 -5.28 -13.98
C GLY A 45 10.14 -4.22 -14.90
N MET A 46 9.67 -3.08 -14.39
CA MET A 46 9.39 -1.93 -15.23
C MET A 46 10.65 -1.08 -15.20
N THR A 47 11.42 -1.14 -16.29
CA THR A 47 12.35 -0.07 -16.64
C THR A 47 11.65 1.25 -16.34
N PRO A 48 12.23 2.16 -15.54
CA PRO A 48 11.72 3.52 -15.47
C PRO A 48 11.64 3.96 -16.93
N VAL A 49 10.43 4.22 -17.43
CA VAL A 49 10.35 5.19 -18.51
C VAL A 49 10.94 6.42 -17.84
N GLN A 50 12.15 6.79 -18.25
CA GLN A 50 13.08 7.64 -17.49
C GLN A 50 12.54 9.05 -17.18
N GLU A 51 11.26 9.31 -17.50
CA GLU A 51 10.55 10.58 -17.46
C GLU A 51 9.07 10.46 -16.99
N SER A 52 8.57 9.29 -16.56
CA SER A 52 7.17 9.16 -16.12
C SER A 52 7.01 9.47 -14.62
N THR A 53 6.23 10.50 -14.29
CA THR A 53 5.81 10.83 -12.92
C THR A 53 5.19 9.61 -12.22
N THR A 54 5.56 9.35 -10.97
CA THR A 54 4.99 8.30 -10.14
C THR A 54 4.05 8.88 -9.08
N PHE A 55 2.77 8.55 -9.17
CA PHE A 55 1.75 8.87 -8.17
C PHE A 55 1.58 7.70 -7.21
N TRP A 56 1.76 7.93 -5.92
CA TRP A 56 1.38 6.99 -4.88
C TRP A 56 0.08 7.44 -4.22
N VAL A 57 -0.98 6.64 -4.38
CA VAL A 57 -2.29 6.87 -3.77
C VAL A 57 -2.51 5.89 -2.63
N HIS A 58 -2.97 6.39 -1.48
CA HIS A 58 -3.34 5.59 -0.32
C HIS A 58 -4.81 5.75 0.02
N ALA A 59 -5.49 4.60 0.18
CA ALA A 59 -6.81 4.47 0.78
C ALA A 59 -6.75 3.39 1.86
N ALA A 60 -7.01 3.72 3.12
CA ALA A 60 -6.99 2.74 4.21
C ALA A 60 -8.12 1.71 4.07
N SER A 61 -9.23 2.08 3.42
CA SER A 61 -10.44 1.26 3.28
C SER A 61 -11.09 1.30 1.89
N LEU A 62 -12.09 0.44 1.68
CA LEU A 62 -12.90 0.49 0.44
C LEU A 62 -13.66 1.83 0.34
N GLY A 63 -14.20 2.34 1.45
CA GLY A 63 -14.96 3.59 1.46
C GLY A 63 -14.11 4.78 1.01
N GLU A 64 -12.90 4.89 1.55
CA GLU A 64 -11.92 5.91 1.12
C GLU A 64 -11.55 5.73 -0.36
N PHE A 65 -11.33 4.50 -0.82
CA PHE A 65 -11.06 4.28 -2.23
C PHE A 65 -12.22 4.76 -3.12
N GLU A 66 -13.48 4.48 -2.78
CA GLU A 66 -14.62 4.95 -3.58
C GLU A 66 -14.71 6.47 -3.63
N GLN A 67 -14.35 7.15 -2.54
CA GLN A 67 -14.31 8.62 -2.49
C GLN A 67 -13.19 9.20 -3.36
N GLY A 68 -12.01 8.58 -3.35
CA GLY A 68 -10.86 9.03 -4.13
C GLY A 68 -10.80 8.50 -5.57
N ARG A 69 -11.61 7.49 -5.92
CA ARG A 69 -11.63 6.87 -7.25
C ARG A 69 -11.75 7.89 -8.40
N PRO A 70 -12.64 8.91 -8.34
CA PRO A 70 -12.71 9.92 -9.40
C PRO A 70 -11.40 10.68 -9.60
N VAL A 71 -10.61 10.89 -8.54
CA VAL A 71 -9.30 11.53 -8.62
C VAL A 71 -8.27 10.61 -9.29
N ILE A 72 -8.28 9.32 -8.94
CA ILE A 72 -7.39 8.32 -9.56
C ILE A 72 -7.66 8.22 -11.07
N GLU A 73 -8.94 8.15 -11.45
CA GLU A 73 -9.36 8.08 -12.86
C GLU A 73 -9.00 9.36 -13.63
N ALA A 74 -9.14 10.53 -13.00
CA ALA A 74 -8.71 11.80 -13.58
C ALA A 74 -7.18 11.85 -13.79
N ILE A 75 -6.40 11.38 -12.83
CA ILE A 75 -4.93 11.30 -12.95
C ILE A 75 -4.55 10.38 -14.12
N ARG A 76 -5.17 9.20 -14.23
CA ARG A 76 -4.91 8.29 -15.36
C ARG A 76 -5.27 8.91 -16.71
N ALA A 77 -6.36 9.66 -16.78
CA ALA A 77 -6.78 10.34 -18.01
C ALA A 77 -5.86 11.50 -18.40
N GLU A 78 -5.42 12.31 -17.45
CA GLU A 78 -4.57 13.49 -17.69
C GLU A 78 -3.08 13.12 -17.86
N TYR A 79 -2.62 12.06 -17.17
CA TYR A 79 -1.27 11.55 -17.23
C TYR A 79 -1.24 10.06 -17.65
N PRO A 80 -1.57 9.71 -18.90
CA PRO A 80 -1.69 8.31 -19.33
C PRO A 80 -0.41 7.48 -19.15
N HIS A 81 0.75 8.13 -19.21
CA HIS A 81 2.07 7.49 -19.08
C HIS A 81 2.61 7.49 -17.65
N ALA A 82 1.93 8.12 -16.69
CA ALA A 82 2.35 8.11 -15.31
C ALA A 82 2.18 6.72 -14.69
N ARG A 83 3.08 6.38 -13.77
CA ARG A 83 2.94 5.19 -12.93
C ARG A 83 2.05 5.53 -11.74
N ILE A 84 1.00 4.76 -11.50
CA ILE A 84 0.10 4.94 -10.36
C ILE A 84 0.17 3.71 -9.48
N VAL A 85 0.61 3.90 -8.22
CA VAL A 85 0.68 2.87 -7.19
C VAL A 85 -0.44 3.11 -6.19
N LEU A 86 -1.36 2.16 -6.06
CA LEU A 86 -2.44 2.18 -5.10
C LEU A 86 -2.12 1.29 -3.90
N SER A 87 -2.21 1.84 -2.70
CA SER A 87 -1.96 1.11 -1.47
C SER A 87 -3.19 1.06 -0.57
N PHE A 88 -3.41 -0.10 0.06
CA PHE A 88 -4.47 -0.32 1.03
C PHE A 88 -3.93 -0.74 2.39
N PHE A 89 -4.55 -0.29 3.48
CA PHE A 89 -4.23 -0.84 4.80
C PHE A 89 -5.14 -2.00 5.19
N SER A 90 -6.44 -1.94 4.83
CA SER A 90 -7.42 -2.95 5.20
C SER A 90 -7.66 -4.01 4.11
N PRO A 91 -7.95 -5.27 4.49
CA PRO A 91 -8.34 -6.31 3.54
C PRO A 91 -9.62 -6.00 2.77
N SER A 92 -10.53 -5.22 3.37
CA SER A 92 -11.77 -4.82 2.70
C SER A 92 -11.52 -3.95 1.47
N GLY A 93 -10.49 -3.10 1.47
CA GLY A 93 -10.10 -2.36 0.27
C GLY A 93 -9.30 -3.24 -0.69
N TYR A 94 -8.20 -3.82 -0.19
CA TYR A 94 -7.29 -4.61 -1.02
C TYR A 94 -7.97 -5.79 -1.73
N GLU A 95 -8.70 -6.64 -1.02
CA GLU A 95 -9.25 -7.86 -1.63
C GLU A 95 -10.28 -7.58 -2.73
N ILE A 96 -10.95 -6.43 -2.65
CA ILE A 96 -11.97 -6.02 -3.61
C ILE A 96 -11.35 -5.28 -4.80
N ARG A 97 -10.23 -4.57 -4.59
CA ARG A 97 -9.63 -3.66 -5.58
C ARG A 97 -8.18 -3.98 -5.98
N LYS A 98 -7.65 -5.14 -5.60
CA LYS A 98 -6.30 -5.60 -5.99
C LYS A 98 -6.09 -5.75 -7.49
N ASP A 99 -7.18 -5.96 -8.24
CA ASP A 99 -7.18 -6.09 -9.70
C ASP A 99 -7.76 -4.82 -10.38
N TYR A 100 -7.70 -3.67 -9.72
CA TYR A 100 -8.19 -2.41 -10.29
C TYR A 100 -7.33 -1.96 -11.47
N ASP A 101 -7.95 -1.69 -12.61
CA ASP A 101 -7.30 -1.57 -13.92
C ASP A 101 -6.82 -0.16 -14.27
N GLN A 102 -7.17 0.86 -13.47
CA GLN A 102 -6.73 2.24 -13.70
C GLN A 102 -5.37 2.57 -13.07
N VAL A 103 -4.75 1.61 -12.38
CA VAL A 103 -3.47 1.76 -11.69
C VAL A 103 -2.50 0.66 -12.12
N ASP A 104 -1.19 0.92 -12.03
CA ASP A 104 -0.16 -0.02 -12.47
C ASP A 104 0.14 -1.07 -11.40
N ASP A 105 0.11 -0.66 -10.13
CA ASP A 105 0.41 -1.52 -9.00
C ASP A 105 -0.63 -1.34 -7.89
N VAL A 106 -1.09 -2.46 -7.32
CA VAL A 106 -1.89 -2.47 -6.08
C VAL A 106 -1.17 -3.25 -5.00
N CYS A 107 -1.02 -2.66 -3.82
CA CYS A 107 -0.29 -3.27 -2.72
C CYS A 107 -0.91 -2.99 -1.35
N TYR A 108 -0.39 -3.65 -0.32
CA TYR A 108 -0.64 -3.23 1.06
C TYR A 108 0.34 -2.13 1.46
N LEU A 109 -0.17 -1.11 2.17
CA LEU A 109 0.67 -0.17 2.89
C LEU A 109 1.54 -0.94 3.91
N PRO A 110 2.87 -0.76 3.92
CA PRO A 110 3.73 -1.46 4.87
C PRO A 110 3.40 -1.08 6.32
N ILE A 111 3.63 -2.00 7.25
CA ILE A 111 3.68 -1.65 8.68
C ILE A 111 4.72 -0.56 8.89
N ASP A 112 4.31 0.51 9.59
CA ASP A 112 5.05 1.76 9.83
C ASP A 112 6.29 1.59 10.74
N THR A 113 7.23 0.79 10.26
CA THR A 113 8.56 0.66 10.85
C THR A 113 9.57 1.30 9.90
N PRO A 114 10.64 1.95 10.41
CA PRO A 114 11.61 2.63 9.57
C PRO A 114 12.16 1.77 8.44
N ARG A 115 12.40 0.47 8.70
CA ARG A 115 12.89 -0.49 7.71
C ARG A 115 11.87 -0.75 6.59
N ASN A 116 10.61 -0.95 6.93
CA ASN A 116 9.60 -1.29 5.92
C ASN A 116 9.25 -0.07 5.07
N VAL A 117 9.08 1.10 5.70
CA VAL A 117 8.79 2.35 5.01
C VAL A 117 9.93 2.73 4.07
N LYS A 118 11.19 2.66 4.55
CA LYS A 118 12.35 2.90 3.70
C LYS A 118 12.35 2.00 2.48
N ARG A 119 12.20 0.68 2.67
CA ARG A 119 12.16 -0.26 1.55
C ARG A 119 10.98 0.00 0.61
N PHE A 120 9.83 0.40 1.13
CA PHE A 120 8.67 0.75 0.32
C PHE A 120 8.95 1.97 -0.56
N LEU A 121 9.42 3.07 0.04
CA LEU A 121 9.76 4.30 -0.69
C LEU A 121 10.91 4.09 -1.68
N ASP A 122 11.94 3.30 -1.32
CA ASP A 122 13.04 2.94 -2.22
C ASP A 122 12.55 2.15 -3.45
N SER A 123 11.40 1.48 -3.37
CA SER A 123 10.84 0.68 -4.47
C SER A 123 9.74 1.41 -5.25
N VAL A 124 8.96 2.24 -4.59
CA VAL A 124 7.89 3.04 -5.23
C VAL A 124 8.48 4.27 -5.89
N GLN A 125 9.44 4.95 -5.25
CA GLN A 125 10.03 6.21 -5.69
C GLN A 125 8.97 7.23 -6.12
N PRO A 126 8.02 7.62 -5.23
CA PRO A 126 6.92 8.50 -5.59
C PRO A 126 7.39 9.94 -5.81
N ASP A 127 6.85 10.59 -6.86
CA ASP A 127 6.98 12.03 -7.08
C ASP A 127 5.83 12.79 -6.39
N VAL A 128 4.65 12.15 -6.31
CA VAL A 128 3.44 12.72 -5.71
C VAL A 128 2.80 11.68 -4.79
N GLU A 129 2.39 12.09 -3.60
CA GLU A 129 1.70 11.26 -2.62
C GLU A 129 0.31 11.81 -2.33
N LEU A 130 -0.72 10.94 -2.39
CA LEU A 130 -2.12 11.30 -2.17
C LEU A 130 -2.74 10.37 -1.14
N PHE A 131 -3.15 10.92 0.00
CA PHE A 131 -3.84 10.19 1.07
C PHE A 131 -5.31 10.59 1.09
N ILE A 132 -6.17 9.62 0.83
CA ILE A 132 -7.63 9.81 0.90
C ILE A 132 -8.07 9.68 2.37
N LYS A 133 -8.93 10.59 2.85
CA LYS A 133 -9.39 10.69 4.25
C LYS A 133 -10.90 10.85 4.33
#